data_AF-A0A7K4P5G5-F1
#
_entry.id   AF-A0A7K4P5G5-F1
#
_cell.length_a   1.000
_cell.length_b   1.000
_cell.length_c   1.000
_cell.angle_alpha   90.00
_cell.angle_beta   90.00
_cell.angle_gamma   90.00
#
_symmetry.space_group_name_H-M   'P 1'
#
loop_
_entity.id
_entity.type
_entity.pdbx_description
1 polymer ?
#
loop_
_entity_poly.entity_id
_entity_poly.type
_entity_poly.pdbx_seq_one_letter_code
_entity_poly.pdbx_strand_id
1 'polypeptide(L)'
;MKIDPDLTLQILEKVGIYSNRFSILEPKILFVTKDVLNMPREMTEGCRTSAYKYYGVSYLQHNLVFINIRKIPDEKTLENTIVHELIHMRFPYLAHGKRFNKLVRQGLRGKTFSPYKKRK
;
A
#
# COMPACT_ATOMS: atom_id res chain seq x y z
N MET A 1 -1.30 10.84 -12.26
CA MET A 1 -1.85 9.96 -13.32
C MET A 1 -3.36 10.11 -13.36
N LYS A 2 -4.04 9.72 -14.46
CA LYS A 2 -5.51 9.72 -14.54
C LYS A 2 -6.01 8.31 -14.26
N ILE A 3 -7.08 8.17 -13.48
CA ILE A 3 -7.69 6.87 -13.23
C ILE A 3 -8.52 6.48 -14.45
N ASP A 4 -8.23 5.31 -14.98
CA ASP A 4 -8.98 4.60 -16.00
C ASP A 4 -8.98 3.09 -15.68
N PRO A 5 -9.82 2.29 -16.35
CA PRO A 5 -9.93 0.85 -16.07
C PRO A 5 -8.61 0.08 -16.25
N ASP A 6 -7.80 0.45 -17.25
CA ASP A 6 -6.55 -0.25 -17.56
C ASP A 6 -5.51 0.01 -16.47
N LEU A 7 -5.34 1.27 -16.06
CA LEU A 7 -4.46 1.62 -14.95
C LEU A 7 -4.92 0.96 -13.64
N THR A 8 -6.24 0.92 -13.41
CA THR A 8 -6.82 0.27 -12.22
C THR A 8 -6.45 -1.21 -12.19
N LEU A 9 -6.63 -1.91 -13.31
CA LEU A 9 -6.26 -3.31 -13.45
C LEU A 9 -4.76 -3.52 -13.19
N GLN A 10 -3.90 -2.72 -13.82
CA GLN A 10 -2.44 -2.81 -13.63
C GLN A 10 -2.03 -2.63 -12.16
N ILE A 11 -2.67 -1.72 -11.43
CA ILE A 11 -2.37 -1.53 -10.01
C ILE A 11 -2.80 -2.75 -9.20
N LEU A 12 -4.00 -3.27 -9.44
CA LEU A 12 -4.50 -4.46 -8.73
C LEU A 12 -3.62 -5.68 -8.99
N GLU A 13 -3.18 -5.91 -10.23
CA GLU A 13 -2.23 -6.97 -10.56
C GLU A 13 -0.91 -6.83 -9.81
N LYS A 14 -0.33 -5.62 -9.78
CA LYS A 14 0.88 -5.33 -9.01
C LYS A 14 0.66 -5.60 -7.52
N VAL A 15 -0.48 -5.17 -6.97
CA VAL A 15 -0.83 -5.40 -5.57
C VAL A 15 -0.94 -6.89 -5.27
N GLY A 16 -1.59 -7.70 -6.12
CA GLY A 16 -1.65 -9.15 -5.97
C GLY A 16 -0.27 -9.81 -6.02
N ILE A 17 0.57 -9.43 -6.98
CA ILE A 17 1.94 -9.94 -7.11
C ILE A 17 2.75 -9.64 -5.85
N TYR A 18 2.77 -8.38 -5.39
CA TYR A 18 3.53 -8.00 -4.21
C TYR A 18 2.95 -8.58 -2.91
N SER A 19 1.62 -8.68 -2.80
CA SER A 19 0.96 -9.29 -1.63
C SER A 19 1.38 -10.75 -1.47
N ASN A 20 1.38 -11.51 -2.58
CA ASN A 20 1.89 -12.88 -2.61
C ASN A 20 3.38 -12.94 -2.23
N ARG A 21 4.22 -12.10 -2.85
CA ARG A 21 5.66 -12.04 -2.53
C ARG A 21 5.90 -11.71 -1.06
N PHE A 22 5.07 -10.87 -0.46
CA PHE A 22 5.23 -10.44 0.92
C PHE A 22 4.53 -11.34 1.93
N SER A 23 3.86 -12.40 1.48
CA SER A 23 3.05 -13.28 2.32
C SER A 23 2.06 -12.50 3.19
N ILE A 24 1.33 -11.58 2.57
CA ILE A 24 0.21 -10.85 3.19
C ILE A 24 -1.08 -11.15 2.44
N LEU A 25 -2.22 -10.96 3.11
CA LEU A 25 -3.50 -10.93 2.41
C LEU A 25 -3.55 -9.73 1.48
N GLU A 26 -4.18 -9.89 0.33
CA GLU A 26 -4.36 -8.78 -0.62
C GLU A 26 -5.25 -7.71 0.04
N PRO A 27 -4.76 -6.47 0.18
CA PRO A 27 -5.56 -5.41 0.78
C PRO A 27 -6.57 -4.84 -0.21
N LYS A 28 -7.68 -4.33 0.32
CA LYS A 28 -8.60 -3.51 -0.48
C LYS A 28 -7.91 -2.20 -0.85
N ILE A 29 -7.93 -1.84 -2.13
CA ILE A 29 -7.31 -0.61 -2.63
C ILE A 29 -8.36 0.48 -2.86
N LEU A 30 -8.06 1.70 -2.41
CA LEU A 30 -8.80 2.92 -2.71
C LEU A 30 -7.93 3.83 -3.56
N PHE A 31 -8.50 4.44 -4.61
CA PHE A 31 -7.71 5.21 -5.59
C PHE A 31 -7.95 6.73 -5.50
N VAL A 32 -9.10 7.15 -4.96
CA VAL A 32 -9.42 8.57 -4.76
C VAL A 32 -9.80 8.88 -3.32
N THR A 33 -9.50 10.10 -2.91
CA THR A 33 -9.87 10.64 -1.59
C THR A 33 -11.36 10.49 -1.29
N LYS A 34 -12.22 10.64 -2.32
CA LYS A 34 -13.67 10.46 -2.18
C LYS A 34 -14.02 9.06 -1.65
N ASP A 35 -13.35 8.01 -2.11
CA ASP A 35 -13.63 6.64 -1.69
C ASP A 35 -13.25 6.44 -0.23
N VAL A 36 -12.13 7.01 0.19
CA VAL A 36 -11.72 7.03 1.60
C VAL A 36 -12.77 7.74 2.45
N LEU A 37 -13.31 8.86 1.96
CA LEU A 37 -14.38 9.59 2.63
C LEU A 37 -15.74 8.86 2.59
N ASN A 38 -15.94 7.90 1.70
CA ASN A 38 -17.15 7.08 1.68
C ASN A 38 -17.04 5.84 2.57
N MET A 39 -15.82 5.43 2.96
CA MET A 39 -15.65 4.34 3.91
C MET A 39 -16.19 4.73 5.30
N PRO A 40 -16.67 3.74 6.08
CA PRO A 40 -17.00 3.94 7.50
C PRO A 40 -15.87 4.66 8.24
N ARG A 41 -16.22 5.56 9.17
CA ARG A 41 -15.22 6.39 9.85
C ARG A 41 -14.25 5.53 10.65
N GLU A 42 -14.76 4.47 11.27
CA GLU A 42 -14.02 3.48 12.05
C GLU A 42 -12.93 2.79 11.21
N MET A 43 -13.16 2.63 9.90
CA MET A 43 -12.21 1.99 8.99
C MET A 43 -11.05 2.89 8.56
N THR A 44 -11.24 4.21 8.67
CA THR A 44 -10.28 5.21 8.18
C THR A 44 -9.78 6.13 9.30
N GLU A 45 -10.07 5.79 10.54
CA GLU A 45 -9.78 6.59 11.72
C GLU A 45 -8.27 6.91 11.86
N GLY A 46 -7.96 8.07 12.44
CA GLY A 46 -6.59 8.55 12.67
C GLY A 46 -5.89 9.16 11.44
N CYS A 47 -6.21 8.70 10.22
CA CYS A 47 -5.56 9.18 9.00
C CYS A 47 -6.54 9.79 7.97
N ARG A 48 -7.86 9.68 8.19
CA ARG A 48 -8.89 10.21 7.28
C ARG A 48 -8.77 11.73 7.09
N THR A 49 -8.48 12.16 5.87
CA THR A 49 -8.49 13.58 5.50
C THR A 49 -8.86 13.81 4.04
N SER A 50 -9.39 14.98 3.71
CA SER A 50 -9.59 15.41 2.32
C SER A 50 -8.30 15.94 1.67
N ALA A 51 -7.28 16.29 2.48
CA ALA A 51 -6.07 16.97 2.06
C ALA A 51 -4.81 16.11 2.27
N TYR A 52 -4.83 14.86 1.82
CA TYR A 52 -3.68 13.96 1.92
C TYR A 52 -2.42 14.61 1.33
N LYS A 53 -1.39 14.81 2.16
CA LYS A 53 -0.07 15.27 1.71
C LYS A 53 0.71 14.16 1.00
N TYR A 54 0.44 12.90 1.33
CA TYR A 54 1.20 11.72 0.90
C TYR A 54 0.61 11.04 -0.35
N TYR A 55 1.41 10.20 -1.01
CA TYR A 55 1.00 9.41 -2.17
C TYR A 55 0.20 8.15 -1.80
N GLY A 56 0.32 7.65 -0.57
CA GLY A 56 -0.42 6.49 -0.08
C GLY A 56 -0.58 6.51 1.43
N VAL A 57 -1.51 5.67 1.92
CA VAL A 57 -1.77 5.42 3.34
C VAL A 57 -2.24 3.98 3.54
N SER A 58 -1.65 3.29 4.52
CA SER A 58 -2.06 1.95 4.95
C SER A 58 -2.92 2.00 6.21
N TYR A 59 -4.16 1.48 6.13
CA TYR A 59 -5.07 1.29 7.26
C TYR A 59 -4.95 -0.14 7.77
N LEU A 60 -3.94 -0.37 8.59
CA LEU A 60 -3.46 -1.69 9.01
C LEU A 60 -4.54 -2.58 9.63
N GLN A 61 -5.44 -2.00 10.44
CA GLN A 61 -6.50 -2.74 11.13
C GLN A 61 -7.57 -3.30 10.19
N HIS A 62 -7.73 -2.73 8.99
CA HIS A 62 -8.85 -3.02 8.09
C HIS A 62 -8.41 -3.64 6.76
N ASN A 63 -7.15 -4.08 6.66
CA ASN A 63 -6.56 -4.62 5.43
C ASN A 63 -6.86 -3.73 4.20
N LEU A 64 -6.66 -2.43 4.36
CA LEU A 64 -7.09 -1.40 3.42
C LEU A 64 -5.92 -0.45 3.13
N VAL A 65 -5.69 -0.14 1.86
CA VAL A 65 -4.65 0.78 1.41
C VAL A 65 -5.26 1.82 0.49
N PHE A 66 -4.94 3.08 0.75
CA PHE A 66 -5.25 4.19 -0.13
C PHE A 66 -4.02 4.56 -0.95
N ILE A 67 -4.18 4.71 -2.27
CA ILE A 67 -3.15 5.18 -3.20
C ILE A 67 -3.71 6.39 -3.94
N ASN A 68 -3.10 7.55 -3.75
CA ASN A 68 -3.54 8.82 -4.33
C ASN A 68 -3.05 8.98 -5.77
N ILE A 69 -3.68 8.29 -6.72
CA ILE A 69 -3.27 8.23 -8.13
C ILE A 69 -3.16 9.61 -8.79
N ARG A 70 -3.99 10.57 -8.37
CA ARG A 70 -3.95 11.95 -8.89
C ARG A 70 -2.63 12.66 -8.57
N LYS A 71 -2.00 12.34 -7.44
CA LYS A 71 -0.74 12.95 -7.00
C LYS A 71 0.50 12.23 -7.52
N ILE A 72 0.36 10.99 -7.99
CA ILE A 72 1.48 10.19 -8.47
C ILE A 72 1.86 10.64 -9.89
N PRO A 73 3.12 11.08 -10.13
CA PRO A 73 3.54 11.63 -11.42
C PRO A 73 3.84 10.56 -12.46
N ASP A 74 4.35 9.40 -12.05
CA ASP A 74 4.88 8.36 -12.94
C ASP A 74 4.77 6.95 -12.35
N GLU A 75 4.97 5.94 -13.21
CA GLU A 75 4.87 4.51 -12.88
C GLU A 75 5.90 4.08 -11.83
N LYS A 76 7.10 4.65 -11.86
CA LYS A 76 8.15 4.32 -10.88
C LYS A 76 7.74 4.75 -9.47
N THR A 77 7.13 5.93 -9.37
CA THR A 77 6.59 6.47 -8.11
C THR A 77 5.36 5.67 -7.67
N LEU A 78 4.53 5.21 -8.61
CA LEU A 78 3.40 4.32 -8.34
C LEU A 78 3.87 3.01 -7.72
N GLU A 79 4.80 2.32 -8.37
CA GLU A 79 5.31 1.03 -7.90
C GLU A 79 6.02 1.16 -6.55
N ASN A 80 6.82 2.21 -6.36
CA ASN A 80 7.43 2.49 -5.06
C ASN A 80 6.38 2.74 -3.96
N THR A 81 5.29 3.45 -4.28
CA THR A 81 4.20 3.70 -3.33
C THR A 81 3.48 2.39 -2.97
N ILE A 82 3.15 1.55 -3.96
CA ILE A 82 2.54 0.23 -3.72
C ILE A 82 3.43 -0.60 -2.79
N VAL A 83 4.72 -0.75 -3.12
CA VAL A 83 5.64 -1.53 -2.29
C VAL A 83 5.78 -0.94 -0.89
N HIS A 84 5.84 0.39 -0.76
CA HIS A 84 5.92 1.06 0.53
C HIS A 84 4.75 0.70 1.45
N GLU A 85 3.52 0.87 0.95
CA GLU A 85 2.30 0.60 1.72
C GLU A 85 2.18 -0.90 2.06
N LEU A 86 2.47 -1.80 1.11
CA LEU A 86 2.42 -3.24 1.37
C LEU A 86 3.51 -3.72 2.36
N ILE A 87 4.64 -3.03 2.46
CA ILE A 87 5.64 -3.30 3.50
C ILE A 87 5.12 -2.88 4.88
N HIS A 88 4.33 -1.80 5.00
CA HIS A 88 3.62 -1.47 6.26
C HIS A 88 2.60 -2.55 6.62
N MET A 89 1.84 -3.05 5.64
CA MET A 89 0.91 -4.17 5.87
C MET A 89 1.63 -5.42 6.41
N ARG A 90 2.84 -5.70 5.91
CA ARG A 90 3.63 -6.85 6.36
C ARG A 90 4.32 -6.63 7.72
N PHE A 91 4.83 -5.41 7.95
CA PHE A 91 5.61 -5.07 9.14
C PHE A 91 5.01 -3.85 9.84
N PRO A 92 3.80 -3.98 10.43
CA PRO A 92 3.03 -2.84 10.97
C PRO A 92 3.72 -2.11 12.11
N TYR A 93 4.67 -2.77 12.78
CA TYR A 93 5.45 -2.23 13.88
C TYR A 93 6.71 -1.46 13.44
N LEU A 94 7.01 -1.41 12.13
CA LEU A 94 8.26 -0.86 11.63
C LEU A 94 8.09 0.59 11.15
N ALA A 95 8.63 1.53 11.93
CA ALA A 95 8.66 2.94 11.56
C ALA A 95 9.56 3.22 10.34
N HIS A 96 9.31 4.35 9.67
CA HIS A 96 10.12 4.87 8.57
C HIS A 96 11.56 5.14 9.03
N GLY A 97 12.48 4.26 8.61
CA GLY A 97 13.89 4.35 8.95
C GLY A 97 14.75 3.46 8.07
N LYS A 98 16.05 3.36 8.37
CA LYS A 98 17.02 2.60 7.55
C LYS A 98 16.56 1.16 7.27
N ARG A 99 15.99 0.48 8.27
CA ARG A 99 15.49 -0.90 8.14
C ARG A 99 14.28 -0.98 7.21
N PHE A 100 13.29 -0.10 7.39
CA PHE A 100 12.12 -0.02 6.53
C PHE A 100 12.52 0.26 5.08
N ASN A 101 13.35 1.28 4.86
CA ASN A 101 13.82 1.66 3.51
C ASN A 101 14.63 0.53 2.84
N LYS A 102 15.35 -0.28 3.63
CA LYS A 102 16.01 -1.48 3.10
C LYS A 102 14.99 -2.51 2.61
N LEU A 103 13.90 -2.74 3.35
CA LEU A 103 12.86 -3.69 2.95
C LEU A 103 12.11 -3.22 1.70
N VAL A 104 11.76 -1.94 1.60
CA VAL A 104 11.14 -1.36 0.39
C VAL A 104 12.03 -1.58 -0.83
N ARG A 105 13.33 -1.25 -0.74
CA ARG A 105 14.30 -1.50 -1.83
C ARG A 105 14.42 -2.98 -2.19
N GLN A 106 14.35 -3.87 -1.20
CA GLN A 106 14.37 -5.32 -1.46
C GLN A 106 13.08 -5.79 -2.14
N GLY A 107 11.92 -5.28 -1.74
CA GLY A 107 10.64 -5.57 -2.38
C GLY A 107 10.62 -5.14 -3.85
N LEU A 108 11.11 -3.93 -4.14
CA LEU A 108 11.27 -3.44 -5.52
C LEU A 108 12.21 -4.32 -6.36
N ARG A 109 13.22 -4.94 -5.75
CA ARG A 109 14.12 -5.91 -6.40
C ARG A 109 13.54 -7.32 -6.52
N GLY A 110 12.27 -7.53 -6.18
CA GLY A 110 11.59 -8.82 -6.30
C GLY A 110 11.80 -9.77 -5.12
N LYS A 111 12.25 -9.28 -3.96
CA LYS A 111 12.39 -10.14 -2.77
C LYS A 111 11.05 -10.73 -2.35
N THR A 112 11.07 -12.02 -1.99
CA THR A 112 9.97 -12.72 -1.33
C THR A 112 10.25 -12.84 0.17
N PHE A 113 9.19 -12.76 0.98
CA PHE A 113 9.22 -13.01 2.41
C PHE A 113 8.48 -14.31 2.69
N SER A 114 9.08 -15.22 3.46
CA SER A 114 8.37 -16.42 3.91
C SER A 114 7.21 -16.04 4.83
N PRO A 115 6.14 -16.86 4.89
CA PRO A 115 5.05 -16.68 5.84
C PRO A 115 5.58 -16.55 7.27
N TYR A 116 4.91 -15.74 8.10
CA TYR A 116 5.32 -15.57 9.49
C TYR A 116 5.20 -16.91 10.22
N LYS A 117 6.33 -17.40 10.74
CA LYS A 117 6.36 -18.58 11.61
C LYS A 117 6.55 -18.08 13.03
N LYS A 118 5.54 -18.24 13.88
CA LYS A 118 5.68 -18.01 15.32
C LYS A 118 6.81 -18.93 15.80
N ARG A 119 7.85 -18.37 16.42
CA ARG A 119 8.91 -19.18 17.03
C ARG A 119 8.24 -20.03 18.13
N LYS A 120 8.46 -21.36 18.06
CA LYS A 120 8.07 -22.29 19.14
C LYS A 120 8.91 -22.01 20.38
#